data_AF-A0A7S4JL40-F1
#
_entry.id   AF-A0A7S4JL40-F1
#
_cell.length_a   1.000
_cell.length_b   1.000
_cell.length_c   1.000
_cell.angle_alpha   90.00
_cell.angle_beta   90.00
_cell.angle_gamma   90.00
#
_symmetry.space_group_name_H-M   'P 1'
#
loop_
_entity.id
_entity.type
_entity.pdbx_description
1 polymer ?
#
loop_
_entity_poly.entity_id
_entity_poly.type
_entity_poly.pdbx_seq_one_letter_code
_entity_poly.pdbx_strand_id
1 'polypeptide(L)'
;CSRKNAAAAAAELDAAHAGECIALPANLSTPEGVAALSTELAEREKKIDILINNAGANWNEALESFPPEAFQKVTFLNLHVPFLLTRALLPLLETAATVTDPARVINIGSIDGVKPP
;
A
#
# COMPACT_ATOMS: atom_id res chain seq x y z
N CYS A 1 -9.49 -3.46 -1.90
CA CYS A 1 -9.56 -4.59 -2.86
C CYS A 1 -9.50 -5.92 -2.14
N SER A 2 -10.54 -6.74 -2.25
CA SER A 2 -10.49 -8.14 -1.83
C SER A 2 -9.44 -8.87 -2.70
N ARG A 3 -8.56 -9.67 -2.08
CA ARG A 3 -7.53 -10.48 -2.77
C ARG A 3 -8.11 -11.33 -3.90
N LYS A 4 -9.41 -11.68 -3.83
CA LYS A 4 -10.09 -12.59 -4.76
C LYS A 4 -10.30 -12.01 -6.17
N ASN A 5 -10.19 -10.70 -6.37
CA ASN A 5 -10.52 -10.06 -7.65
C ASN A 5 -9.37 -9.26 -8.28
N ALA A 6 -8.14 -9.32 -7.72
CA ALA A 6 -7.03 -8.48 -8.19
C ALA A 6 -6.66 -8.74 -9.66
N ALA A 7 -6.60 -10.01 -10.07
CA ALA A 7 -6.29 -10.40 -11.44
C ALA A 7 -7.37 -9.95 -12.45
N ALA A 8 -8.65 -10.03 -12.07
CA ALA A 8 -9.74 -9.58 -12.93
C ALA A 8 -9.71 -8.06 -13.12
N ALA A 9 -9.47 -7.30 -12.04
CA ALA A 9 -9.33 -5.84 -12.11
C ALA A 9 -8.13 -5.41 -12.94
N ALA A 10 -7.00 -6.13 -12.84
CA ALA A 10 -5.82 -5.87 -13.65
C ALA A 10 -6.09 -6.10 -15.15
N ALA A 11 -6.74 -7.22 -15.49
CA ALA A 11 -7.12 -7.50 -16.88
C ALA A 11 -8.10 -6.46 -17.45
N GLU A 12 -9.02 -5.94 -16.64
CA GLU A 12 -9.91 -4.84 -17.04
C GLU A 12 -9.14 -3.56 -17.33
N LEU A 13 -8.16 -3.20 -16.49
CA LEU A 13 -7.32 -2.02 -16.67
C LEU A 13 -6.44 -2.12 -17.92
N ASP A 14 -5.84 -3.29 -18.17
CA ASP A 14 -5.04 -3.56 -19.37
C ASP A 14 -5.87 -3.48 -20.65
N ALA A 15 -7.12 -3.95 -20.61
CA ALA A 15 -8.02 -3.86 -21.75
C ALA A 15 -8.50 -2.42 -22.01
N ALA A 16 -8.59 -1.59 -20.97
CA ALA A 16 -9.13 -0.24 -21.05
C ALA A 16 -8.09 0.85 -21.37
N HIS A 17 -6.81 0.60 -21.08
CA HIS A 17 -5.77 1.62 -21.13
C HIS A 17 -4.47 1.12 -21.78
N ALA A 18 -3.69 2.04 -22.36
CA ALA A 18 -2.34 1.72 -22.78
C ALA A 18 -1.43 1.59 -21.55
N GLY A 19 -0.89 0.40 -21.32
CA GLY A 19 -0.04 0.09 -20.17
C GLY A 19 -0.04 -1.40 -19.86
N GLU A 20 0.66 -1.77 -18.78
CA GLU A 20 0.62 -3.11 -18.20
C GLU A 20 0.23 -3.00 -16.73
N CYS A 21 -0.72 -3.83 -16.31
CA CYS A 21 -1.26 -3.90 -14.97
C CYS A 21 -1.02 -5.30 -14.43
N ILE A 22 -0.07 -5.41 -13.51
CA ILE A 22 0.28 -6.69 -12.90
C ILE A 22 -0.39 -6.79 -11.53
N ALA A 23 -1.29 -7.76 -11.37
CA ALA A 23 -1.87 -8.06 -10.07
C ALA A 23 -0.90 -8.86 -9.19
N LEU A 24 -0.53 -8.31 -8.04
CA LEU A 24 0.24 -8.99 -7.00
C LEU A 24 -0.59 -9.14 -5.72
N PRO A 25 -1.26 -10.28 -5.50
CA PRO A 25 -2.04 -10.51 -4.30
C PRO A 25 -1.14 -10.58 -3.05
N ALA A 26 -1.24 -9.59 -2.17
CA ALA A 26 -0.50 -9.56 -0.90
C ALA A 26 -1.42 -9.38 0.30
N ASN A 27 -1.03 -9.92 1.45
CA ASN A 27 -1.65 -9.60 2.72
C ASN A 27 -0.75 -8.67 3.54
N LEU A 28 -1.02 -7.37 3.48
CA LEU A 28 -0.22 -6.38 4.20
C LEU A 28 -0.53 -6.30 5.69
N SER A 29 -1.44 -7.11 6.23
CA SER A 29 -1.75 -7.11 7.66
C SER A 29 -0.66 -7.74 8.54
N THR A 30 0.46 -8.19 7.97
CA THR A 30 1.60 -8.75 8.71
C THR A 30 2.93 -8.24 8.15
N PRO A 31 3.99 -8.17 8.97
CA PRO A 31 5.33 -7.78 8.51
C PRO A 31 5.87 -8.68 7.38
N GLU A 32 5.59 -9.97 7.44
CA GLU A 32 6.04 -10.96 6.46
C GLU A 32 5.37 -10.71 5.10
N GLY A 33 4.09 -10.33 5.10
CA GLY A 33 3.38 -9.99 3.88
C GLY A 33 3.90 -8.71 3.22
N VAL A 34 4.33 -7.72 4.02
CA VAL A 34 5.02 -6.52 3.50
C VAL A 34 6.37 -6.91 2.89
N ALA A 35 7.15 -7.72 3.59
CA ALA A 35 8.47 -8.17 3.12
C ALA A 35 8.36 -9.00 1.83
N ALA A 36 7.40 -9.93 1.76
CA ALA A 36 7.17 -10.75 0.57
C ALA A 36 6.80 -9.89 -0.65
N LEU A 37 5.85 -8.96 -0.51
CA LEU A 37 5.49 -8.06 -1.61
C LEU A 37 6.67 -7.19 -2.05
N SER A 38 7.44 -6.67 -1.09
CA SER A 38 8.59 -5.80 -1.40
C SER A 38 9.69 -6.55 -2.15
N THR A 39 9.93 -7.81 -1.77
CA THR A 39 10.90 -8.69 -2.43
C THR A 39 10.47 -8.97 -3.86
N GLU A 40 9.21 -9.37 -4.05
CA GLU A 40 8.69 -9.69 -5.38
C GLU A 40 8.68 -8.47 -6.32
N LEU A 41 8.38 -7.27 -5.80
CA LEU A 41 8.51 -6.03 -6.57
C LEU A 41 9.96 -5.75 -6.97
N ALA A 42 10.92 -5.94 -6.06
CA ALA A 42 12.34 -5.72 -6.35
C ALA A 42 12.94 -6.73 -7.34
N GLU A 43 12.39 -7.93 -7.42
CA GLU A 43 12.79 -8.93 -8.42
C GLU A 43 12.23 -8.62 -9.82
N ARG A 44 11.04 -8.02 -9.88
CA ARG A 44 10.35 -7.71 -11.14
C ARG A 44 10.78 -6.39 -11.74
N GLU A 45 10.90 -5.36 -10.91
CA GLU A 45 11.08 -3.98 -11.34
C GLU A 45 12.46 -3.43 -10.99
N LYS A 46 13.03 -2.65 -11.91
CA LYS A 46 14.33 -2.00 -11.69
C LYS A 46 14.21 -0.68 -10.93
N LYS A 47 13.03 -0.08 -10.94
CA LYS A 47 12.75 1.22 -10.34
C LYS A 47 11.26 1.36 -10.04
N ILE A 48 10.91 2.28 -9.13
CA ILE A 48 9.52 2.63 -8.85
C ILE A 48 9.39 4.14 -8.93
N ASP A 49 8.62 4.63 -9.90
CA ASP A 49 8.43 6.08 -10.07
C ASP A 49 7.41 6.63 -9.04
N ILE A 50 6.38 5.83 -8.71
CA ILE A 50 5.31 6.23 -7.79
C ILE A 50 4.91 5.04 -6.89
N LEU A 51 4.93 5.24 -5.58
CA LEU A 51 4.35 4.34 -4.58
C LEU A 51 3.08 4.97 -3.99
N ILE A 52 1.95 4.28 -4.08
CA ILE A 52 0.68 4.71 -3.50
C ILE A 52 0.31 3.80 -2.33
N ASN A 53 0.50 4.29 -1.11
CA ASN A 53 0.06 3.62 0.11
C ASN A 53 -1.44 3.88 0.32
N ASN A 54 -2.27 3.03 -0.27
CA ASN A 54 -3.73 3.13 -0.21
C ASN A 54 -4.40 2.03 0.62
N ALA A 55 -3.70 0.93 0.93
CA ALA A 55 -4.27 -0.13 1.75
C ALA A 55 -4.61 0.42 3.15
N GLY A 56 -5.84 0.21 3.59
CA GLY A 56 -6.30 0.69 4.89
C GLY A 56 -7.51 -0.08 5.42
N ALA A 57 -7.74 0.04 6.72
CA ALA A 57 -8.92 -0.48 7.41
C ALA A 57 -9.45 0.54 8.41
N ASN A 58 -10.74 0.49 8.70
CA ASN A 58 -11.36 1.22 9.79
C ASN A 58 -11.98 0.24 10.79
N TRP A 59 -12.29 0.75 11.97
CA TRP A 59 -13.05 0.04 12.98
C TRP A 59 -13.92 1.06 13.71
N ASN A 60 -15.19 0.72 13.90
CA ASN A 60 -16.16 1.61 14.53
C ASN A 60 -16.57 1.03 15.87
N GLU A 61 -16.05 1.59 16.95
CA GLU A 61 -16.35 1.19 18.33
C GLU A 61 -16.09 2.39 19.25
N ALA A 62 -16.80 2.45 20.37
CA ALA A 62 -16.51 3.47 21.38
C ALA A 62 -15.11 3.25 22.00
N LEU A 63 -14.52 4.31 22.55
CA LEU A 63 -13.16 4.24 23.07
C LEU A 63 -13.04 3.24 24.24
N GLU A 64 -14.05 3.18 25.10
CA GLU A 64 -14.09 2.32 26.29
C GLU A 64 -14.24 0.84 25.95
N SER A 65 -14.84 0.54 24.80
CA SER A 65 -15.08 -0.83 24.30
C SER A 65 -14.13 -1.22 23.17
N PHE A 66 -13.19 -0.36 22.79
CA PHE A 66 -12.34 -0.58 21.62
C PHE A 66 -11.42 -1.80 21.83
N PRO A 67 -11.54 -2.88 21.03
CA PRO A 67 -10.73 -4.07 21.24
C PRO A 67 -9.25 -3.79 20.93
N PRO A 68 -8.29 -4.17 21.81
CA PRO A 68 -6.87 -3.96 21.56
C PRO A 68 -6.37 -4.54 20.23
N GLU A 69 -6.88 -5.70 19.83
CA GLU A 69 -6.55 -6.36 18.56
C GLU A 69 -7.07 -5.60 17.34
N ALA A 70 -8.23 -4.94 17.47
CA ALA A 70 -8.76 -4.08 16.42
C ALA A 70 -7.88 -2.83 16.27
N PHE A 71 -7.45 -2.25 17.39
CA PHE A 71 -6.59 -1.08 17.37
C PHE A 71 -5.23 -1.40 16.75
N GLN A 72 -4.63 -2.52 17.16
CA GLN A 72 -3.40 -3.02 16.57
C GLN A 72 -3.55 -3.25 15.07
N LYS A 73 -4.63 -3.87 14.62
CA LYS A 73 -4.86 -4.14 13.20
C LYS A 73 -4.98 -2.85 12.38
N VAL A 74 -5.77 -1.89 12.84
CA VAL A 74 -5.97 -0.61 12.15
C VAL A 74 -4.69 0.22 12.12
N THR A 75 -3.99 0.34 13.25
CA THR A 75 -2.73 1.10 13.34
C THR A 75 -1.59 0.43 12.57
N PHE A 76 -1.54 -0.90 12.56
CA PHE A 76 -0.55 -1.62 11.76
C PHE A 76 -0.77 -1.36 10.26
N LEU A 77 -2.00 -1.60 9.77
CA LEU A 77 -2.27 -1.45 8.34
C LEU A 77 -2.19 0.01 7.87
N ASN A 78 -2.68 0.97 8.65
CA ASN A 78 -2.79 2.37 8.20
C ASN A 78 -1.52 3.19 8.45
N LEU A 79 -0.66 2.79 9.40
CA LEU A 79 0.55 3.56 9.77
C LEU A 79 1.84 2.77 9.57
N HIS A 80 1.90 1.53 10.07
CA HIS A 80 3.14 0.76 9.99
C HIS A 80 3.43 0.29 8.58
N VAL A 81 2.42 -0.20 7.86
CA VAL A 81 2.59 -0.69 6.48
C VAL A 81 3.12 0.40 5.54
N PRO A 82 2.55 1.62 5.46
CA PRO A 82 3.12 2.68 4.62
C PRO A 82 4.60 2.96 4.91
N PHE A 83 4.98 3.00 6.19
CA PHE A 83 6.37 3.18 6.58
C PHE A 83 7.26 2.01 6.16
N LEU A 84 6.89 0.78 6.50
CA LEU A 84 7.67 -0.42 6.23
C LEU A 84 7.84 -0.66 4.73
N LEU A 85 6.76 -0.50 3.95
CA LEU A 85 6.78 -0.69 2.50
C LEU A 85 7.62 0.39 1.81
N THR A 86 7.46 1.66 2.22
CA THR A 86 8.30 2.75 1.69
C THR A 86 9.78 2.51 2.01
N ARG A 87 10.11 2.11 3.24
CA ARG A 87 11.49 1.80 3.64
C ARG A 87 12.06 0.65 2.81
N ALA A 88 11.29 -0.42 2.59
CA ALA A 88 11.75 -1.59 1.86
C ALA A 88 11.96 -1.29 0.36
N LEU A 89 11.13 -0.43 -0.22
CA LEU A 89 11.19 -0.04 -1.64
C LEU A 89 12.02 1.21 -1.90
N LEU A 90 12.61 1.83 -0.88
CA LEU A 90 13.40 3.06 -0.99
C LEU A 90 14.50 2.97 -2.07
N PRO A 91 15.27 1.88 -2.21
CA PRO A 91 16.29 1.81 -3.26
C PRO A 91 15.72 1.91 -4.68
N LEU A 92 14.54 1.35 -4.94
CA LEU A 92 13.88 1.42 -6.25
C LEU A 92 13.30 2.81 -6.52
N LEU A 93 12.79 3.47 -5.48
CA LEU A 93 12.31 4.86 -5.53
C LEU A 93 13.48 5.81 -5.81
N GLU A 94 14.60 5.66 -5.12
CA GLU A 94 15.81 6.46 -5.35
C GLU A 94 16.39 6.24 -6.75
N THR A 95 16.32 5.01 -7.27
CA THR A 95 16.76 4.69 -8.64
C THR A 95 15.90 5.41 -9.70
N ALA A 96 14.60 5.59 -9.45
CA ALA A 96 13.72 6.33 -10.37
C ALA A 96 13.91 7.85 -10.28
N ALA A 97 14.28 8.35 -9.10
CA ALA A 97 14.26 9.77 -8.81
C ALA A 97 15.38 10.55 -9.52
N THR A 98 15.01 11.68 -10.13
CA THR A 98 15.94 12.70 -10.62
C THR A 98 15.63 14.04 -9.99
N VAL A 99 16.53 15.02 -10.14
CA VAL A 99 16.31 16.38 -9.62
C VAL A 99 15.09 17.04 -10.26
N THR A 100 14.85 16.79 -11.54
CA THR A 100 13.74 17.39 -12.32
C THR A 100 12.46 16.58 -12.27
N ASP A 101 12.55 15.28 -11.98
CA ASP A 101 11.42 14.38 -11.82
C ASP A 101 11.69 13.39 -10.67
N PRO A 102 11.33 13.76 -9.43
CA PRO A 102 11.54 12.91 -8.27
C PRO A 102 10.53 11.76 -8.25
N ALA A 103 10.92 10.62 -7.66
CA ALA A 103 9.96 9.60 -7.29
C ALA A 103 8.99 10.11 -6.21
N ARG A 104 7.78 9.59 -6.19
CA ARG A 104 6.69 10.09 -5.33
C ARG A 104 6.16 8.97 -4.43
N VAL A 105 6.06 9.25 -3.14
CA VAL A 105 5.33 8.40 -2.18
C VAL A 105 4.06 9.13 -1.78
N ILE A 106 2.91 8.54 -2.08
CA ILE A 106 1.59 9.12 -1.83
C ILE A 106 0.90 8.27 -0.76
N ASN A 107 0.63 8.86 0.40
CA ASN A 107 -0.13 8.22 1.47
C ASN A 107 -1.58 8.70 1.41
N ILE A 108 -2.52 7.77 1.25
CA ILE A 108 -3.94 8.09 1.22
C ILE A 108 -4.48 8.15 2.65
N GLY A 109 -4.87 9.35 3.08
CA GLY A 109 -5.53 9.60 4.36
C GLY A 109 -7.06 9.54 4.28
N SER A 110 -7.72 10.04 5.33
CA SER A 110 -9.18 10.22 5.37
C SER A 110 -9.49 11.61 5.95
N ILE A 111 -10.68 12.13 5.65
CA ILE A 111 -11.23 13.30 6.35
C ILE A 111 -11.32 13.06 7.87
N ASP A 112 -11.50 11.79 8.28
CA ASP A 112 -11.53 11.38 9.68
C ASP A 112 -10.19 11.64 10.40
N GLY A 113 -9.09 11.75 9.64
CA GLY A 113 -7.78 12.13 10.16
C GLY A 113 -7.62 13.63 10.41
N VAL A 114 -8.56 14.45 9.90
CA VAL A 114 -8.59 15.91 10.09
C VAL A 114 -9.68 16.29 11.10
N LYS A 115 -10.82 15.60 11.08
CA LYS A 115 -11.94 15.85 11.99
C LYS A 115 -12.59 14.50 12.36
N PRO A 116 -12.84 14.23 13.66
CA PRO A 116 -13.62 13.07 14.06
C PRO A 116 -15.02 13.08 13.41
N PRO A 117 -15.57 11.92 13.06
CA PRO A 117 -16.94 11.80 12.56
C PRO A 117 -17.99 12.32 13.56
#